data_AF-A0A972RXR2-F1
#
_entry.id   AF-A0A972RXR2-F1
#
_cell.length_a   1.000
_cell.length_b   1.000
_cell.length_c   1.000
_cell.angle_alpha   90.00
_cell.angle_beta   90.00
_cell.angle_gamma   90.00
#
_symmetry.space_group_name_H-M   'P 1'
#
loop_
_entity.id
_entity.type
_entity.pdbx_description
1 polymer ?
#
loop_
_entity_poly.entity_id
_entity_poly.type
_entity_poly.pdbx_seq_one_letter_code
_entity_poly.pdbx_strand_id
1 'polypeptide(L)'
;MVKTEKGYFYKKHCLQCNKEFLGVKKRKFCSIKCSVLYRSKNRKYSLKCKKCGKIFHGYNPRQFYCDICKEELTSRTCITCGKKFFIKLSEKKKYCSKTCERKYLFKEDIFSEIDTFEKAYWYGFLMGDGHIRLDEKRSIRELILGLGKKDYGHLIKFA
;
A
#
# COMPACT_ATOMS: atom_id res chain seq x y z
N MET A 1 27.74 19.16 -34.89
CA MET A 1 26.71 19.87 -34.08
C MET A 1 25.52 20.11 -34.99
N VAL A 2 24.29 19.93 -34.51
CA VAL A 2 23.05 20.07 -35.31
C VAL A 2 22.20 21.15 -34.66
N LYS A 3 21.94 22.23 -35.39
CA LYS A 3 21.01 23.29 -34.97
C LYS A 3 19.59 22.84 -35.31
N THR A 4 18.70 22.87 -34.34
CA THR A 4 17.26 22.62 -34.51
C THR A 4 16.48 23.81 -33.96
N GLU A 5 15.17 23.87 -34.21
CA GLU A 5 14.27 24.89 -33.63
C GLU A 5 14.34 24.96 -32.10
N LYS A 6 14.70 23.84 -31.45
CA LYS A 6 14.81 23.69 -30.00
C LYS A 6 16.22 23.94 -29.45
N GLY A 7 17.18 24.36 -30.30
CA GLY A 7 18.55 24.69 -29.93
C GLY A 7 19.63 23.78 -30.55
N TYR A 8 20.79 23.68 -29.90
CA TYR A 8 21.94 22.93 -30.42
C TYR A 8 22.04 21.51 -29.83
N PHE A 9 22.15 20.52 -30.71
CA PHE A 9 22.29 19.11 -30.37
C PHE A 9 23.59 18.52 -30.91
N TYR A 10 24.09 17.48 -30.25
CA TYR A 10 25.32 16.78 -30.60
C TYR A 10 25.00 15.32 -30.88
N LYS A 11 25.58 14.75 -31.94
CA LYS A 11 25.60 13.30 -32.19
C LYS A 11 26.52 12.64 -31.16
N LYS A 12 26.01 11.67 -30.41
CA LYS A 12 26.72 11.00 -29.32
C LYS A 12 26.29 9.53 -29.25
N HIS A 13 27.14 8.68 -28.67
CA HIS A 13 26.79 7.29 -28.36
C HIS A 13 26.32 7.13 -26.91
N CYS A 14 25.31 6.30 -26.69
CA CYS A 14 24.79 6.03 -25.35
C CYS A 14 25.76 5.17 -24.54
N LEU A 15 26.13 5.61 -23.33
CA LEU A 15 27.04 4.85 -22.45
C LEU A 15 26.51 3.46 -22.00
N GLN A 16 25.24 3.15 -22.23
CA GLN A 16 24.63 1.88 -21.82
C GLN A 16 24.49 0.87 -22.97
N CYS A 17 24.03 1.32 -24.15
CA CYS A 17 23.70 0.45 -25.28
C CYS A 17 24.47 0.79 -26.56
N ASN A 18 25.40 1.74 -26.48
CA ASN A 18 26.20 2.27 -27.58
C ASN A 18 25.43 2.86 -28.79
N LYS A 19 24.10 2.86 -28.76
CA LYS A 19 23.25 3.44 -29.81
C LYS A 19 23.54 4.93 -29.98
N GLU A 20 23.68 5.37 -31.22
CA GLU A 20 23.83 6.78 -31.59
C GLU A 20 22.52 7.55 -31.32
N PHE A 21 22.63 8.76 -30.79
CA PHE A 21 21.49 9.64 -30.54
C PHE A 21 21.90 11.12 -30.58
N LEU A 22 20.90 11.99 -30.79
CA LEU A 22 21.06 13.45 -30.67
C LEU A 22 20.71 13.90 -29.24
N GLY A 23 21.62 14.64 -28.61
CA GLY A 23 21.42 15.15 -27.26
C GLY A 23 22.15 16.44 -26.97
N VAL A 24 21.67 17.18 -25.96
CA VAL A 24 22.40 18.33 -25.41
C VAL A 24 23.74 17.90 -24.82
N LYS A 25 24.70 18.83 -24.70
CA LYS A 25 26.08 18.56 -24.27
C LYS A 25 26.16 17.67 -23.01
N LYS A 26 25.33 17.94 -21.99
CA LYS A 26 25.28 17.20 -20.72
C LYS A 26 24.60 15.82 -20.79
N ARG A 27 23.79 15.52 -21.82
CA ARG A 27 23.07 14.23 -21.93
C ARG A 27 24.04 13.10 -22.29
N LYS A 28 23.99 12.01 -21.54
CA LYS A 28 24.89 10.83 -21.69
C LYS A 28 24.18 9.57 -22.22
N PHE A 29 22.84 9.56 -22.19
CA PHE A 29 22.05 8.36 -22.49
C PHE A 29 20.96 8.67 -23.53
N CYS A 30 20.69 7.70 -24.40
CA CYS A 30 19.63 7.82 -25.41
C CYS A 30 18.23 7.85 -24.77
N SER A 31 18.04 7.20 -23.62
CA SER A 31 16.75 7.13 -22.91
C SER A 31 16.91 7.13 -21.39
N ILE A 32 15.82 7.44 -20.68
CA ILE A 32 15.75 7.31 -19.21
C ILE A 32 16.02 5.86 -18.79
N LYS A 33 15.45 4.88 -19.50
CA LYS A 33 15.70 3.44 -19.26
C LYS A 33 17.19 3.11 -19.28
N CYS A 34 17.91 3.57 -20.31
CA CYS A 34 19.37 3.37 -20.40
C CYS A 34 20.14 4.03 -19.25
N SER A 35 19.74 5.23 -18.83
CA SER A 35 20.32 5.90 -17.67
C SER A 35 20.13 5.10 -16.38
N VAL A 36 18.92 4.56 -16.16
CA VAL A 36 18.60 3.74 -14.98
C VAL A 36 19.40 2.44 -14.98
N LEU A 37 19.43 1.71 -16.11
CA LEU A 37 20.19 0.46 -16.25
C LEU A 37 21.70 0.66 -16.06
N TYR A 38 22.26 1.74 -16.61
CA TYR A 38 23.67 2.05 -16.42
C TYR A 38 23.98 2.36 -14.96
N ARG A 39 23.12 3.15 -14.29
CA ARG A 39 23.30 3.52 -12.88
C ARG A 39 23.17 2.32 -11.96
N SER A 40 22.24 1.40 -12.21
CA SER A 40 22.06 0.20 -11.36
C SER A 40 23.26 -0.74 -11.46
N LYS A 41 23.88 -0.89 -12.63
CA LYS A 41 25.08 -1.73 -12.80
C LYS A 41 26.34 -1.10 -12.18
N ASN A 42 26.51 0.22 -12.33
CA ASN A 42 27.78 0.88 -12.04
C ASN A 42 27.85 1.62 -10.70
N ARG A 43 26.72 1.86 -10.02
CA ARG A 43 26.72 2.53 -8.70
C ARG A 43 26.58 1.50 -7.59
N LYS A 44 27.71 1.12 -7.00
CA LYS A 44 27.77 0.34 -5.76
C LYS A 44 28.52 1.14 -4.71
N TYR A 45 27.86 1.37 -3.57
CA TYR A 45 28.47 2.04 -2.42
C TYR A 45 28.80 0.97 -1.38
N SER A 46 29.99 1.04 -0.80
CA SER A 46 30.32 0.26 0.40
C SER A 46 29.73 0.98 1.61
N LEU A 47 28.76 0.36 2.27
CA LEU A 47 28.00 0.94 3.38
C LEU A 47 28.08 0.05 4.61
N LYS A 48 28.03 0.65 5.81
CA LYS A 48 27.98 -0.07 7.08
C LYS A 48 26.55 -0.13 7.60
N CYS A 49 26.06 -1.33 7.88
CA CYS A 49 24.72 -1.51 8.45
C CYS A 49 24.66 -0.97 9.89
N LYS A 50 23.69 -0.11 10.21
CA LYS A 50 23.49 0.44 11.55
C LYS A 50 23.09 -0.61 12.59
N LYS A 51 22.43 -1.70 12.19
CA LYS A 51 21.94 -2.75 13.12
C LYS A 51 23.01 -3.80 13.44
N CYS A 52 23.60 -4.41 12.41
CA CYS A 52 24.54 -5.53 12.59
C CYS A 52 26.02 -5.15 12.40
N GLY A 53 26.32 -3.92 12.01
CA GLY A 53 27.70 -3.45 11.79
C GLY A 53 28.40 -3.99 10.54
N LYS A 54 27.81 -4.97 9.83
CA LYS A 54 28.39 -5.56 8.61
C LYS A 54 28.47 -4.55 7.47
N ILE A 55 29.55 -4.66 6.68
CA ILE A 55 29.72 -3.90 5.44
C ILE A 55 28.94 -4.59 4.33
N PHE A 56 28.17 -3.82 3.55
CA PHE A 56 27.37 -4.32 2.43
C PHE A 56 27.41 -3.34 1.24
N HIS A 57 27.08 -3.84 0.05
CA HIS A 57 27.04 -3.03 -1.16
C HIS A 57 25.61 -2.53 -1.43
N GLY A 58 25.38 -1.23 -1.28
CA GLY A 58 24.09 -0.59 -1.55
C GLY A 58 24.06 0.18 -2.87
N TYR A 59 22.87 0.41 -3.41
CA TYR A 59 22.64 1.24 -4.60
C TYR A 59 22.36 2.72 -4.27
N ASN A 60 22.08 3.01 -2.99
CA ASN A 60 21.77 4.34 -2.50
C ASN A 60 22.67 4.66 -1.29
N PRO A 61 23.43 5.76 -1.29
CA PRO A 61 24.31 6.11 -0.17
C PRO A 61 23.53 6.43 1.12
N ARG A 62 22.21 6.68 1.04
CA ARG A 62 21.34 6.89 2.20
C ARG A 62 20.77 5.59 2.79
N GLN A 63 21.19 4.42 2.30
CA GLN A 63 20.76 3.15 2.85
C GLN A 63 21.49 2.85 4.18
N PHE A 64 20.73 2.64 5.25
CA PHE A 64 21.28 2.44 6.59
C PHE A 64 21.38 0.98 7.03
N TYR A 65 20.62 0.09 6.39
CA TYR A 65 20.50 -1.32 6.79
C TYR A 65 20.79 -2.22 5.60
N CYS A 66 21.48 -3.35 5.85
CA CYS A 66 21.59 -4.42 4.87
C CYS A 66 20.22 -5.08 4.64
N ASP A 67 20.10 -5.88 3.57
CA ASP A 67 18.82 -6.46 3.16
C ASP A 67 18.21 -7.37 4.24
N ILE A 68 19.04 -8.19 4.89
CA ILE A 68 18.62 -9.08 6.00
C ILE A 68 18.06 -8.26 7.18
N CYS A 69 18.83 -7.28 7.67
CA CYS A 69 18.39 -6.48 8.82
C CYS A 69 17.16 -5.63 8.48
N LYS A 70 17.04 -5.17 7.23
CA LYS A 70 15.87 -4.45 6.75
C LYS A 70 14.65 -5.35 6.77
N GLU A 71 14.76 -6.56 6.25
CA GLU A 71 13.68 -7.55 6.22
C GLU A 71 13.17 -7.85 7.63
N GLU A 72 14.08 -8.13 8.57
CA GLU A 72 13.75 -8.36 9.98
C GLU A 72 12.99 -7.17 10.59
N LEU A 73 13.48 -5.93 10.38
CA LEU A 73 12.85 -4.72 10.92
C LEU A 73 11.43 -4.51 10.38
N THR A 74 11.21 -4.88 9.12
CA THR A 74 9.92 -4.74 8.44
C THR A 74 8.99 -5.93 8.63
N SER A 75 9.50 -7.09 9.06
CA SER A 75 8.70 -8.30 9.25
C SER A 75 7.88 -8.23 10.54
N ARG A 76 6.61 -8.62 10.47
CA ARG A 76 5.69 -8.72 11.61
C ARG A 76 4.86 -9.99 11.49
N THR A 77 4.44 -10.53 12.63
CA THR A 77 3.50 -11.66 12.70
C THR A 77 2.11 -11.13 13.02
N CYS A 78 1.11 -11.51 12.22
CA CYS A 78 -0.27 -11.11 12.46
C CYS A 78 -0.79 -11.75 13.74
N ILE A 79 -1.34 -10.96 14.65
CA ILE A 79 -1.89 -11.45 15.93
C ILE A 79 -3.07 -12.40 15.70
N THR A 80 -3.88 -12.14 14.68
CA THR A 80 -5.13 -12.88 14.43
C THR A 80 -4.91 -14.21 13.70
N CYS A 81 -3.98 -14.27 12.74
CA CYS A 81 -3.82 -15.44 11.86
C CYS A 81 -2.42 -16.04 11.86
N GLY A 82 -1.46 -15.49 12.62
CA GLY A 82 -0.09 -15.99 12.69
C GLY A 82 0.77 -15.79 11.42
N LYS A 83 0.21 -15.23 10.35
CA LYS A 83 0.95 -15.03 9.09
C LYS A 83 2.01 -13.94 9.23
N LYS A 84 3.20 -14.18 8.69
CA LYS A 84 4.24 -13.17 8.55
C LYS A 84 3.89 -12.19 7.42
N PHE A 85 4.07 -10.91 7.65
CA PHE A 85 3.84 -9.85 6.67
C PHE A 85 4.87 -8.72 6.84
N PHE A 86 5.00 -7.89 5.81
CA PHE A 86 5.97 -6.79 5.78
C PHE A 86 5.26 -5.44 5.89
N ILE A 87 5.87 -4.53 6.67
CA ILE A 87 5.41 -3.15 6.87
C ILE A 87 6.51 -2.16 6.50
N LYS A 88 6.17 -0.90 6.27
CA LYS A 88 7.19 0.15 6.20
C LYS A 88 7.79 0.40 7.59
N LEU A 89 9.05 0.82 7.66
CA LEU A 89 9.73 1.08 8.94
C LEU A 89 9.01 2.12 9.82
N SER A 90 8.22 3.03 9.22
CA SER A 90 7.45 4.06 9.92
C SER A 90 6.07 3.59 10.40
N GLU A 91 5.57 2.47 9.89
CA GLU A 91 4.22 1.99 10.17
C GLU A 91 4.19 1.14 11.45
N LYS A 92 3.06 1.15 12.17
CA LYS A 92 2.86 0.35 13.40
C LYS A 92 1.66 -0.58 13.26
N LYS A 93 1.65 -1.39 12.20
CA LYS A 93 0.54 -2.33 11.91
C LYS A 93 0.72 -3.65 12.65
N LYS A 94 -0.35 -4.14 13.27
CA LYS A 94 -0.39 -5.42 14.01
C LYS A 94 -1.01 -6.58 13.21
N TYR A 95 -1.78 -6.26 12.18
CA TYR A 95 -2.58 -7.21 11.41
C TYR A 95 -2.13 -7.26 9.95
N CYS A 96 -2.16 -8.43 9.30
CA CYS A 96 -1.78 -8.55 7.90
C CYS A 96 -2.77 -7.84 6.95
N SER A 97 -4.07 -7.90 7.26
CA SER A 97 -5.17 -7.37 6.45
C SER A 97 -6.21 -6.65 7.32
N LYS A 98 -7.09 -5.86 6.69
CA LYS A 98 -8.24 -5.25 7.37
C LYS A 98 -9.18 -6.31 7.95
N THR A 99 -9.30 -7.47 7.30
CA THR A 99 -10.11 -8.58 7.81
C THR A 99 -9.59 -9.13 9.14
N CYS A 100 -8.26 -9.22 9.30
CA CYS A 100 -7.65 -9.62 10.58
C CYS A 100 -7.73 -8.54 11.66
N GLU A 101 -7.88 -7.28 11.27
CA GLU A 101 -8.02 -6.13 12.19
C GLU A 101 -9.45 -5.97 12.73
N ARG A 102 -10.46 -6.45 12.00
CA ARG A 102 -11.87 -6.35 12.41
C ARG A 102 -12.11 -7.09 13.72
N LYS A 103 -12.89 -6.45 14.61
CA LYS A 103 -13.35 -7.04 15.87
C LYS A 103 -14.36 -8.17 15.65
N TYR A 104 -15.22 -8.03 14.65
CA TYR A 104 -16.29 -8.98 14.33
C TYR A 104 -16.12 -9.52 12.92
N LEU A 105 -16.37 -10.83 12.77
CA LEU A 105 -16.51 -11.49 11.47
C LEU A 105 -17.98 -11.41 11.07
N PHE A 106 -18.25 -10.97 9.85
CA PHE A 106 -19.60 -10.90 9.30
C PHE A 106 -19.55 -11.21 7.81
N LYS A 107 -20.67 -11.72 7.27
CA LYS A 107 -20.86 -11.92 5.84
C LYS A 107 -21.25 -10.58 5.21
N GLU A 108 -20.40 -10.05 4.33
CA GLU A 108 -20.62 -8.75 3.66
C GLU A 108 -21.76 -8.82 2.64
N ASP A 109 -22.04 -10.02 2.15
CA ASP A 109 -23.03 -10.38 1.13
C ASP A 109 -24.29 -11.02 1.74
N ILE A 110 -24.52 -10.87 3.05
CA ILE A 110 -25.65 -11.52 3.73
C ILE A 110 -27.03 -11.18 3.13
N PHE A 111 -27.15 -10.03 2.47
CA PHE A 111 -28.36 -9.56 1.78
C PHE A 111 -28.23 -9.55 0.24
N SER A 112 -27.23 -10.22 -0.35
CA SER A 112 -27.15 -10.36 -1.82
C SER A 112 -28.29 -11.24 -2.36
N GLU A 113 -28.73 -12.22 -1.57
CA GLU A 113 -29.89 -13.07 -1.84
C GLU A 113 -30.79 -13.13 -0.60
N ILE A 114 -32.05 -12.75 -0.77
CA ILE A 114 -33.09 -12.76 0.27
C ILE A 114 -34.00 -13.97 0.03
N ASP A 115 -33.54 -15.12 0.50
CA ASP A 115 -34.13 -16.45 0.31
C ASP A 115 -34.90 -16.98 1.55
N THR A 116 -34.80 -16.28 2.67
CA THR A 116 -35.38 -16.69 3.95
C THR A 116 -36.21 -15.57 4.56
N PHE A 117 -37.26 -15.95 5.28
CA PHE A 117 -38.10 -15.01 6.01
C PHE A 117 -37.28 -14.15 6.97
N GLU A 118 -36.28 -14.73 7.64
CA GLU A 118 -35.43 -13.99 8.57
C GLU A 118 -34.58 -12.92 7.89
N LYS A 119 -33.95 -13.23 6.74
CA LYS A 119 -33.22 -12.22 5.96
C LYS A 119 -34.16 -11.11 5.47
N ALA A 120 -35.35 -11.47 4.99
CA ALA A 120 -36.34 -10.50 4.52
C ALA A 120 -36.81 -9.59 5.66
N TYR A 121 -37.06 -10.16 6.83
CA TYR A 121 -37.42 -9.43 8.04
C TYR A 121 -36.33 -8.43 8.44
N TRP A 122 -35.08 -8.89 8.60
CA TRP A 122 -33.99 -8.01 9.00
C TRP A 122 -33.65 -6.96 7.96
N TYR A 123 -33.72 -7.31 6.67
CA TYR A 123 -33.55 -6.35 5.60
C TYR A 123 -34.62 -5.25 5.67
N GLY A 124 -35.90 -5.62 5.80
CA GLY A 124 -37.01 -4.67 5.94
C GLY A 124 -36.86 -3.80 7.19
N PHE A 125 -36.51 -4.40 8.32
CA PHE A 125 -36.29 -3.70 9.59
C PHE A 125 -35.16 -2.66 9.50
N LEU A 126 -34.01 -3.05 8.93
CA LEU A 126 -32.88 -2.14 8.71
C LEU A 126 -33.18 -1.03 7.72
N MET A 127 -33.96 -1.32 6.66
CA MET A 127 -34.33 -0.33 5.65
C MET A 127 -35.42 0.63 6.13
N GLY A 128 -36.26 0.21 7.09
CA GLY A 128 -37.31 1.05 7.68
C GLY A 128 -36.76 1.99 8.76
N ASP A 129 -36.07 1.44 9.76
CA ASP A 129 -35.67 2.18 10.97
C ASP A 129 -34.18 2.54 11.02
N GLY A 130 -33.40 2.02 10.08
CA GLY A 130 -31.96 2.26 9.99
C GLY A 130 -31.61 3.51 9.19
N HIS A 131 -30.66 4.29 9.70
CA HIS A 131 -30.05 5.38 8.96
C HIS A 131 -28.52 5.37 9.11
N ILE A 132 -27.83 5.78 8.05
CA ILE A 132 -26.36 5.84 8.04
C ILE A 132 -25.93 7.25 8.38
N ARG A 133 -25.20 7.40 9.47
CA ARG A 133 -24.51 8.65 9.81
C ARG A 133 -23.12 8.67 9.20
N LEU A 134 -22.86 9.69 8.38
CA LEU A 134 -21.55 9.97 7.80
C LEU A 134 -21.00 11.26 8.40
N ASP A 135 -19.84 11.18 9.04
CA ASP A 135 -19.06 12.36 9.44
C ASP A 135 -17.71 12.29 8.73
N GLU A 136 -17.57 13.06 7.65
CA GLU A 136 -16.35 13.09 6.85
C GLU A 136 -15.16 13.66 7.63
N LYS A 137 -15.39 14.64 8.51
CA LYS A 137 -14.32 15.28 9.30
C LYS A 137 -13.71 14.30 10.29
N ARG A 138 -14.53 13.41 10.86
CA ARG A 138 -14.08 12.37 11.81
C ARG A 138 -13.87 11.00 11.15
N SER A 139 -14.14 10.87 9.85
CA SER A 139 -14.13 9.58 9.12
C SER A 139 -14.98 8.50 9.79
N ILE A 140 -16.11 8.91 10.39
CA ILE A 140 -17.04 8.00 11.08
C ILE A 140 -18.14 7.58 10.10
N ARG A 141 -18.45 6.27 10.10
CA ARG A 141 -19.60 5.68 9.39
C ARG A 141 -20.33 4.76 10.36
N GLU A 142 -21.54 5.12 10.74
CA GLU A 142 -22.32 4.38 11.72
C GLU A 142 -23.70 4.07 11.18
N LEU A 143 -24.19 2.86 11.46
CA LEU A 143 -25.59 2.50 11.32
C LEU A 143 -26.28 2.80 12.64
N ILE A 144 -27.33 3.62 12.59
CA ILE A 144 -28.13 3.99 13.75
C ILE A 144 -29.55 3.46 13.54
N LEU A 145 -30.12 2.81 14.56
CA LEU A 145 -31.50 2.33 14.55
C LEU A 145 -32.36 3.23 15.45
N GLY A 146 -33.36 3.89 14.86
CA GLY A 146 -34.27 4.79 15.55
C GLY A 146 -35.45 4.08 16.22
N LEU A 147 -35.18 3.16 17.16
CA LEU A 147 -36.24 2.29 17.71
C LEU A 147 -37.07 2.97 18.81
N GLY A 148 -38.39 2.75 18.76
CA GLY A 148 -39.27 3.03 19.88
C GLY A 148 -39.04 2.06 21.04
N LYS A 149 -39.37 2.47 22.28
CA LYS A 149 -39.20 1.61 23.48
C LYS A 149 -39.87 0.24 23.35
N LYS A 150 -41.02 0.19 22.68
CA LYS A 150 -41.79 -1.03 22.43
C LYS A 150 -41.09 -2.00 21.46
N ASP A 151 -40.22 -1.48 20.60
CA ASP A 151 -39.57 -2.23 19.51
C ASP A 151 -38.20 -2.78 19.96
N TYR A 152 -37.76 -2.47 21.18
CA TYR A 152 -36.51 -2.97 21.76
C TYR A 152 -36.45 -4.51 21.80
N GLY A 153 -37.60 -5.17 21.96
CA GLY A 153 -37.71 -6.62 21.96
C GLY A 153 -37.18 -7.28 20.68
N HIS A 154 -37.22 -6.60 19.54
CA HIS A 154 -36.69 -7.11 18.28
C HIS A 154 -35.17 -7.29 18.31
N LEU A 155 -34.45 -6.55 19.15
CA LEU A 155 -33.00 -6.69 19.31
C LEU A 155 -32.59 -7.85 20.24
N ILE A 156 -33.52 -8.39 21.03
CA ILE A 156 -33.27 -9.45 22.01
C ILE A 156 -33.35 -10.84 21.37
N LYS A 157 -32.84 -10.98 20.14
CA LYS A 157 -32.73 -12.28 19.46
C LYS A 157 -31.44 -13.04 19.80
N PHE A 158 -30.53 -12.39 20.54
CA PHE A 158 -29.20 -12.90 20.91
C PHE A 158 -29.02 -12.97 22.44
N ALA A 159 -30.03 -13.44 23.17
CA ALA A 159 -29.84 -13.90 24.55
C ALA A 159 -29.47 -15.39 24.56
#